data_AF-A0A5D2LJH9-F1
#
_entry.id   AF-A0A5D2LJH9-F1
#
_cell.length_a   1.000
_cell.length_b   1.000
_cell.length_c   1.000
_cell.angle_alpha   90.00
_cell.angle_beta   90.00
_cell.angle_gamma   90.00
#
_symmetry.space_group_name_H-M   'P 1'
#
loop_
_entity.id
_entity.type
_entity.pdbx_description
1 polymer ?
#
loop_
_entity_poly.entity_id
_entity_poly.type
_entity_poly.pdbx_seq_one_letter_code
_entity_poly.pdbx_strand_id
1 'polypeptide(L)'
;MVFATPYQTYIPLPFDSGEEHKDHEAVLSMVPIHIVTHASQLPKEFLFPSSKNHLIVGFDCEGVQLCHYGTLCIMQLAFLDAIYLVDVIQGGEKLMKACKPALESSFITKVIHDCKRDSEALYFHFGIKLHNVMDTQIAYSLIEKQRGRRRSSDNPISFIALLADPNYCGISYIEKNDIRVLLKKDPKFWTYRPLSEMMIQAAVDDVRFLPYVHHKIMEKLNEQMLWQLAIRGALHCRCFCVNDKGFLDWPPIPTIPDNIKAKGNALEEETLSIINVPSGRMGLVIGKKGASILSIKNSCNADILIRRDKGPSDKVFIIGPVKQVRMAEAIIRGRVC
;
A
#
# COMPACT_ATOMS: atom_id res chain seq x y z
N MET A 1 -25.81 -1.48 21.50
CA MET A 1 -24.93 -2.08 22.53
C MET A 1 -23.57 -2.27 21.90
N VAL A 2 -22.53 -1.64 22.42
CA VAL A 2 -21.14 -1.92 22.03
C VAL A 2 -20.80 -3.26 22.68
N PHE A 3 -20.61 -4.31 21.88
CA PHE A 3 -20.13 -5.58 22.40
C PHE A 3 -18.70 -5.36 22.89
N ALA A 4 -18.43 -5.60 24.17
CA ALA A 4 -17.07 -5.57 24.70
C ALA A 4 -16.21 -6.60 23.94
N THR A 5 -15.10 -6.17 23.35
CA THR A 5 -14.18 -7.09 22.66
C THR A 5 -13.20 -7.67 23.66
N PRO A 6 -12.91 -8.99 23.61
CA PRO A 6 -11.90 -9.58 24.47
C PRO A 6 -10.46 -9.21 24.03
N TYR A 7 -10.30 -8.70 22.81
CA TYR A 7 -9.00 -8.38 22.22
C TYR A 7 -8.71 -6.88 22.31
N GLN A 8 -7.48 -6.56 22.69
CA GLN A 8 -6.95 -5.20 22.80
C GLN A 8 -5.51 -5.17 22.30
N THR A 9 -5.05 -4.00 21.87
CA THR A 9 -3.64 -3.75 21.54
C THR A 9 -3.24 -2.33 21.88
N TYR A 10 -1.95 -2.03 21.79
CA TYR A 10 -1.43 -0.69 21.96
C TYR A 10 -1.09 -0.08 20.60
N ILE A 11 -1.55 1.15 20.38
CA ILE A 11 -1.19 1.95 19.20
C ILE A 11 -0.44 3.21 19.64
N PRO A 12 0.58 3.66 18.91
CA PRO A 12 1.18 4.96 19.16
C PRO A 12 0.25 6.07 18.67
N LEU A 13 -0.02 7.05 19.53
CA LEU A 13 -0.75 8.25 19.16
C LEU A 13 0.23 9.34 18.70
N PRO A 14 -0.09 10.07 17.62
CA PRO A 14 0.61 11.32 17.32
C PRO A 14 0.25 12.36 18.40
N PHE A 15 1.25 13.08 18.92
CA PHE A 15 1.01 14.17 19.88
C PHE A 15 0.25 15.31 19.19
N ASP A 16 -0.76 15.87 19.86
CA ASP A 16 -1.34 17.16 19.47
C ASP A 16 -0.31 18.26 19.76
N SER A 17 -0.16 19.18 18.81
CA SER A 17 0.89 20.19 18.73
C SER A 17 0.82 21.32 19.78
N GLY A 18 0.38 21.02 21.00
CA GLY A 18 0.16 21.99 22.08
C GLY A 18 1.05 21.84 23.32
N GLU A 19 1.75 20.71 23.50
CA GLU A 19 2.58 20.48 24.70
C GLU A 19 4.04 20.19 24.31
N GLU A 20 4.94 21.13 24.63
CA GLU A 20 6.39 20.97 24.51
C GLU A 20 6.91 20.03 25.60
N HIS A 21 6.86 18.72 25.36
CA HIS A 21 7.63 17.74 26.14
C HIS A 21 8.91 17.33 25.40
N LYS A 22 10.04 17.40 26.12
CA LYS A 22 11.40 17.24 25.60
C LYS A 22 11.81 15.80 25.24
N ASP A 23 10.90 14.84 25.33
CA ASP A 23 11.15 13.45 24.96
C ASP A 23 10.11 13.01 23.92
N HIS A 24 10.56 12.76 22.68
CA HIS A 24 9.72 12.30 21.56
C HIS A 24 9.32 10.82 21.69
N GLU A 25 8.84 10.40 22.85
CA GLU A 25 8.41 9.02 23.09
C GLU A 25 6.91 8.90 22.79
N ALA A 26 6.54 8.07 21.80
CA ALA A 26 5.15 7.95 21.37
C ALA A 26 4.27 7.43 22.53
N VAL A 27 3.22 8.17 22.89
CA VAL A 27 2.25 7.71 23.89
C VAL A 27 1.50 6.51 23.31
N LEU A 28 1.59 5.37 23.99
CA LEU A 28 0.84 4.18 23.63
C LEU A 28 -0.57 4.24 24.22
N SER A 29 -1.58 4.18 23.36
CA SER A 29 -2.97 4.06 23.76
C SER A 29 -3.46 2.64 23.58
N MET A 30 -4.14 2.11 24.60
CA MET A 30 -4.79 0.81 24.51
C MET A 30 -6.13 0.95 23.78
N VAL A 31 -6.30 0.20 22.70
CA VAL A 31 -7.49 0.24 21.85
C VAL A 31 -8.07 -1.16 21.64
N PRO A 32 -9.40 -1.29 21.47
CA PRO A 32 -10.05 -2.57 21.16
C PRO A 32 -9.71 -3.06 19.75
N ILE A 33 -9.73 -4.39 19.60
CA ILE A 33 -9.69 -5.07 18.29
C ILE A 33 -11.04 -5.74 18.04
N HIS A 34 -11.68 -5.39 16.93
CA HIS A 34 -12.97 -5.92 16.51
C HIS A 34 -12.80 -6.91 15.35
N ILE A 35 -13.30 -8.14 15.50
CA ILE A 35 -13.47 -9.06 14.37
C ILE A 35 -14.83 -8.76 13.73
N VAL A 36 -14.80 -8.35 12.47
CA VAL A 36 -15.97 -7.88 11.72
C VAL A 36 -16.41 -8.95 10.73
N THR A 37 -17.63 -9.46 10.91
CA THR A 37 -18.31 -10.36 9.97
C THR A 37 -19.56 -9.73 9.36
N HIS A 38 -20.01 -8.59 9.91
CA HIS A 38 -21.18 -7.85 9.47
C HIS A 38 -20.88 -6.35 9.39
N ALA A 39 -21.45 -5.68 8.36
CA ALA A 39 -21.19 -4.26 8.12
C ALA A 39 -21.55 -3.37 9.32
N SER A 40 -22.59 -3.73 10.09
CA SER A 40 -23.01 -2.98 11.28
C SER A 40 -21.97 -2.93 12.41
N GLN A 41 -20.90 -3.73 12.33
CA GLN A 41 -19.79 -3.72 13.29
C GLN A 41 -18.68 -2.73 12.90
N LEU A 42 -18.77 -2.07 11.73
CA LEU A 42 -17.84 -1.04 11.29
C LEU A 42 -18.33 0.36 11.67
N PRO A 43 -17.42 1.34 11.81
CA PRO A 43 -17.78 2.74 12.02
C PRO A 43 -18.71 3.26 10.91
N LYS A 44 -19.72 4.06 11.29
CA LYS A 44 -20.66 4.64 10.32
C LYS A 44 -19.96 5.58 9.36
N GLU A 45 -18.98 6.32 9.86
CA GLU A 45 -18.16 7.29 9.14
C GLU A 45 -17.32 6.59 8.07
N PHE A 46 -16.93 5.33 8.29
CA PHE A 46 -16.26 4.51 7.29
C PHE A 46 -17.26 4.04 6.22
N LEU A 47 -18.41 3.49 6.63
CA LEU A 47 -19.43 2.99 5.69
C LEU A 47 -20.07 4.08 4.83
N PHE A 48 -20.19 5.30 5.38
CA PHE A 48 -20.83 6.45 4.77
C PHE A 48 -19.85 7.64 4.71
N PRO A 49 -18.81 7.55 3.87
CA PRO A 49 -17.80 8.60 3.78
C PRO A 49 -18.42 9.93 3.36
N SER A 50 -17.93 11.03 3.93
CA SER A 50 -18.47 12.38 3.73
C SER A 50 -17.37 13.41 3.66
N SER A 51 -17.54 14.46 2.85
CA SER A 51 -16.63 15.60 2.79
C SER A 51 -16.50 16.35 4.12
N LYS A 52 -17.45 16.18 5.04
CA LYS A 52 -17.42 16.78 6.38
C LYS A 52 -16.48 16.06 7.35
N ASN A 53 -16.14 14.80 7.08
CA ASN A 53 -15.32 14.00 7.98
C ASN A 53 -14.27 13.23 7.19
N HIS A 54 -13.05 13.77 7.15
CA HIS A 54 -11.94 13.10 6.50
C HIS A 54 -11.33 12.09 7.47
N LEU A 55 -11.24 10.83 7.04
CA LEU A 55 -10.67 9.76 7.85
C LEU A 55 -9.29 9.39 7.31
N ILE A 56 -8.40 9.02 8.23
CA ILE A 56 -7.11 8.40 7.91
C ILE A 56 -7.14 7.02 8.56
N VAL A 57 -6.99 5.98 7.75
CA VAL A 57 -7.03 4.59 8.22
C VAL A 57 -5.77 3.86 7.77
N GLY A 58 -5.10 3.19 8.70
CA GLY A 58 -4.11 2.18 8.35
C GLY A 58 -4.82 1.02 7.67
N PHE A 59 -4.26 0.51 6.57
CA PHE A 59 -4.91 -0.48 5.74
C PHE A 59 -3.92 -1.54 5.27
N ASP A 60 -4.33 -2.80 5.34
CA ASP A 60 -3.62 -3.94 4.77
C ASP A 60 -4.62 -5.03 4.35
N CYS A 61 -4.15 -6.01 3.59
CA CYS A 61 -4.90 -7.21 3.24
C CYS A 61 -4.04 -8.46 3.38
N GLU A 62 -4.65 -9.56 3.80
CA GLU A 62 -3.96 -10.84 3.90
C GLU A 62 -4.78 -11.98 3.31
N GLY A 63 -4.08 -13.00 2.79
CA GLY A 63 -4.74 -14.07 2.05
C GLY A 63 -3.82 -15.13 1.45
N VAL A 64 -4.40 -16.02 0.65
CA VAL A 64 -3.67 -17.08 -0.05
C VAL A 64 -3.22 -16.56 -1.40
N GLN A 65 -1.90 -16.44 -1.61
CA GLN A 65 -1.33 -15.89 -2.85
C GLN A 65 -2.02 -14.57 -3.26
N LEU A 66 -2.16 -13.63 -2.31
CA LEU A 66 -2.96 -12.42 -2.45
C LEU A 66 -2.69 -11.69 -3.78
N CYS A 67 -3.61 -11.84 -4.74
CA CYS A 67 -3.57 -11.36 -6.11
C CYS A 67 -4.89 -11.65 -6.83
N HIS A 68 -4.94 -11.38 -8.12
CA HIS A 68 -6.06 -11.77 -8.99
C HIS A 68 -6.47 -13.24 -8.80
N TYR A 69 -5.54 -14.20 -8.89
CA TYR A 69 -5.83 -15.63 -8.83
C TYR A 69 -5.84 -16.23 -7.41
N GLY A 70 -5.52 -15.41 -6.41
CA GLY A 70 -5.47 -15.83 -5.02
C GLY A 70 -6.82 -15.74 -4.33
N THR A 71 -6.78 -15.63 -3.01
CA THR A 71 -7.97 -15.40 -2.18
C THR A 71 -7.66 -14.34 -1.14
N LEU A 72 -8.46 -13.26 -1.12
CA LEU A 72 -8.48 -12.30 -0.01
C LEU A 72 -9.20 -12.95 1.19
N CYS A 73 -8.53 -13.05 2.34
CA CYS A 73 -9.08 -13.72 3.52
C CYS A 73 -9.46 -12.76 4.63
N ILE A 74 -8.71 -11.68 4.80
CA ILE A 74 -8.89 -10.67 5.84
C ILE A 74 -8.45 -9.30 5.29
N MET A 75 -9.15 -8.26 5.72
CA MET A 75 -8.79 -6.86 5.46
C MET A 75 -8.69 -6.14 6.81
N GLN A 76 -7.56 -5.49 7.06
CA GLN A 76 -7.27 -4.85 8.33
C GLN A 76 -7.45 -3.34 8.22
N LEU A 77 -8.11 -2.74 9.20
CA LEU A 77 -8.33 -1.29 9.28
C LEU A 77 -7.90 -0.77 10.66
N ALA A 78 -6.88 0.07 10.70
CA ALA A 78 -6.44 0.74 11.93
C ALA A 78 -6.95 2.19 11.98
N PHE A 79 -7.76 2.49 12.99
CA PHE A 79 -8.17 3.83 13.38
C PHE A 79 -7.35 4.28 14.59
N LEU A 80 -7.51 5.53 15.01
CA LEU A 80 -6.86 6.08 16.20
C LEU A 80 -7.47 5.60 17.53
N ASP A 81 -8.61 4.92 17.48
CA ASP A 81 -9.37 4.49 18.65
C ASP A 81 -9.72 3.00 18.63
N ALA A 82 -9.51 2.29 17.51
CA ALA A 82 -9.82 0.87 17.36
C ALA A 82 -9.14 0.24 16.14
N ILE A 83 -9.01 -1.08 16.13
CA ILE A 83 -8.62 -1.86 14.95
C ILE A 83 -9.76 -2.79 14.55
N TYR A 84 -10.07 -2.84 13.26
CA TYR A 84 -11.10 -3.71 12.70
C TYR A 84 -10.45 -4.74 11.78
N LEU A 85 -10.62 -6.01 12.12
CA LEU A 85 -10.22 -7.16 11.33
C LEU A 85 -11.45 -7.66 10.57
N VAL A 86 -11.59 -7.22 9.32
CA VAL A 86 -12.71 -7.57 8.44
C VAL A 86 -12.50 -8.97 7.90
N ASP A 87 -13.29 -9.92 8.38
CA ASP A 87 -13.26 -11.30 7.96
C ASP A 87 -13.98 -11.47 6.62
N VAL A 88 -13.20 -11.46 5.54
CA VAL A 88 -13.71 -11.55 4.17
C VAL A 88 -14.34 -12.92 3.90
N ILE A 89 -13.85 -13.98 4.55
CA ILE A 89 -14.37 -15.35 4.38
C ILE A 89 -15.75 -15.48 5.02
N GLN A 90 -15.91 -15.09 6.29
CA GLN A 90 -17.19 -15.22 6.98
C GLN A 90 -18.19 -14.13 6.58
N GLY A 91 -17.74 -12.89 6.34
CA GLY A 91 -18.61 -11.78 5.96
C GLY A 91 -18.97 -11.74 4.47
N GLY A 92 -18.15 -12.36 3.62
CA GLY A 92 -18.40 -12.55 2.19
C GLY A 92 -18.59 -11.26 1.40
N GLU A 93 -19.19 -11.41 0.21
CA GLU A 93 -19.40 -10.31 -0.74
C GLU A 93 -20.26 -9.19 -0.16
N LYS A 94 -21.26 -9.51 0.68
CA LYS A 94 -22.15 -8.51 1.29
C LYS A 94 -21.36 -7.52 2.16
N LEU A 95 -20.43 -8.02 2.98
CA LEU A 95 -19.57 -7.18 3.80
C LEU A 95 -18.62 -6.34 2.93
N MET A 96 -17.97 -6.95 1.94
CA MET A 96 -17.05 -6.24 1.06
C MET A 96 -17.75 -5.15 0.23
N LYS A 97 -18.97 -5.41 -0.25
CA LYS A 97 -19.80 -4.41 -0.92
C LYS A 97 -20.15 -3.23 -0.02
N ALA A 98 -20.34 -3.46 1.29
CA ALA A 98 -20.56 -2.39 2.25
C ALA A 98 -19.30 -1.56 2.52
N CYS A 99 -18.11 -2.16 2.42
CA CYS A 99 -16.83 -1.44 2.55
C CYS A 99 -16.46 -0.64 1.28
N LYS A 100 -16.98 -1.00 0.11
CA LYS A 100 -16.63 -0.40 -1.18
C LYS A 100 -16.72 1.15 -1.20
N PRO A 101 -17.78 1.81 -0.70
CA PRO A 101 -17.83 3.27 -0.67
C PRO A 101 -16.62 3.90 0.05
N ALA A 102 -16.18 3.30 1.16
CA ALA A 102 -15.04 3.77 1.94
C ALA A 102 -13.71 3.63 1.18
N LEU A 103 -13.51 2.46 0.57
CA LEU A 103 -12.27 2.09 -0.11
C LEU A 103 -12.07 2.88 -1.40
N GLU A 104 -13.17 3.24 -2.10
CA GLU A 104 -13.16 4.07 -3.31
C GLU A 104 -13.26 5.59 -3.01
N SER A 105 -13.48 5.98 -1.74
CA SER A 105 -13.68 7.37 -1.35
C SER A 105 -12.41 8.22 -1.41
N SER A 106 -12.56 9.48 -1.85
CA SER A 106 -11.56 10.54 -1.75
C SER A 106 -11.51 11.20 -0.35
N PHE A 107 -12.51 10.95 0.51
CA PHE A 107 -12.59 11.50 1.86
C PHE A 107 -11.92 10.60 2.92
N ILE A 108 -11.54 9.38 2.54
CA ILE A 108 -10.85 8.45 3.43
C ILE A 108 -9.47 8.18 2.83
N THR A 109 -8.42 8.55 3.54
CA THR A 109 -7.04 8.24 3.18
C THR A 109 -6.69 6.85 3.69
N LYS A 110 -6.30 5.95 2.79
CA LYS A 110 -5.82 4.61 3.15
C LYS A 110 -4.29 4.67 3.20
N VAL A 111 -3.73 4.58 4.40
CA VAL A 111 -2.29 4.50 4.62
C VAL A 111 -1.89 3.04 4.51
N ILE A 112 -1.03 2.73 3.55
CA ILE A 112 -0.65 1.35 3.19
C ILE A 112 0.86 1.25 3.07
N HIS A 113 1.43 0.06 3.25
CA HIS A 113 2.81 -0.21 2.89
C HIS A 113 2.86 -1.16 1.68
N ASP A 114 3.24 -0.65 0.51
CA ASP A 114 3.21 -1.40 -0.75
C ASP A 114 1.81 -1.89 -1.19
N CYS A 115 0.97 -0.96 -1.63
CA CYS A 115 -0.45 -1.18 -1.95
C CYS A 115 -0.78 -2.07 -3.17
N LYS A 116 0.23 -2.51 -3.95
CA LYS A 116 0.01 -3.05 -5.29
C LYS A 116 -0.83 -4.35 -5.27
N ARG A 117 -0.58 -5.23 -4.31
CA ARG A 117 -1.23 -6.55 -4.22
C ARG A 117 -2.59 -6.49 -3.55
N ASP A 118 -2.75 -5.61 -2.57
CA ASP A 118 -4.03 -5.36 -1.93
C ASP A 118 -5.03 -4.81 -2.94
N SER A 119 -4.60 -3.80 -3.71
CA SER A 119 -5.41 -3.21 -4.77
C SER A 119 -5.76 -4.23 -5.86
N GLU A 120 -4.81 -5.08 -6.26
CA GLU A 120 -5.06 -6.16 -7.22
C GLU A 120 -6.13 -7.14 -6.74
N ALA A 121 -6.03 -7.61 -5.49
CA ALA A 121 -6.99 -8.55 -4.92
C ALA A 121 -8.39 -7.91 -4.79
N LEU A 122 -8.47 -6.70 -4.24
CA LEU A 122 -9.72 -5.94 -4.13
C LEU A 122 -10.41 -5.72 -5.48
N TYR A 123 -9.62 -5.39 -6.50
CA TYR A 123 -10.12 -5.12 -7.84
C TYR A 123 -10.71 -6.37 -8.50
N PHE A 124 -9.96 -7.47 -8.54
CA PHE A 124 -10.42 -8.67 -9.25
C PHE A 124 -11.46 -9.48 -8.48
N HIS A 125 -11.44 -9.45 -7.14
CA HIS A 125 -12.37 -10.25 -6.34
C HIS A 125 -13.68 -9.52 -6.05
N PHE A 126 -13.65 -8.18 -5.93
CA PHE A 126 -14.82 -7.40 -5.51
C PHE A 126 -15.11 -6.17 -6.40
N GLY A 127 -14.34 -5.98 -7.47
CA GLY A 127 -14.50 -4.81 -8.34
C GLY A 127 -14.19 -3.49 -7.65
N ILE A 128 -13.42 -3.51 -6.55
CA ILE A 128 -13.12 -2.33 -5.72
C ILE A 128 -11.88 -1.63 -6.27
N LYS A 129 -11.99 -0.33 -6.57
CA LYS A 129 -10.90 0.51 -7.07
C LYS A 129 -10.34 1.35 -5.94
N LEU A 130 -9.32 0.81 -5.27
CA LEU A 130 -8.70 1.47 -4.13
C LEU A 130 -8.24 2.88 -4.51
N HIS A 131 -8.74 3.89 -3.80
CA HIS A 131 -8.54 5.30 -4.13
C HIS A 131 -8.00 6.08 -2.93
N ASN A 132 -7.38 7.25 -3.14
CA ASN A 132 -6.80 8.08 -2.06
C ASN A 132 -5.86 7.29 -1.13
N VAL A 133 -4.86 6.64 -1.73
CA VAL A 133 -3.86 5.83 -1.04
C VAL A 133 -2.60 6.65 -0.77
N MET A 134 -2.13 6.56 0.46
CA MET A 134 -0.85 7.10 0.91
C MET A 134 0.09 5.91 1.19
N ASP A 135 0.93 5.58 0.19
CA ASP A 135 1.84 4.44 0.28
C ASP A 135 3.15 4.85 0.99
N THR A 136 3.37 4.29 2.17
CA THR A 136 4.51 4.61 3.03
C THR A 136 5.86 4.22 2.41
N GLN A 137 5.91 3.18 1.57
CA GLN A 137 7.14 2.76 0.90
C GLN A 137 7.53 3.76 -0.21
N ILE A 138 6.53 4.27 -0.93
CA ILE A 138 6.71 5.34 -1.92
C ILE A 138 7.14 6.62 -1.22
N ALA A 139 6.45 7.01 -0.14
CA ALA A 139 6.74 8.22 0.61
C ALA A 139 8.17 8.22 1.16
N TYR A 140 8.61 7.12 1.77
CA TYR A 140 9.98 6.95 2.24
C TYR A 140 10.99 7.17 1.10
N SER A 141 10.75 6.55 -0.05
CA SER A 141 11.62 6.66 -1.23
C SER A 141 11.68 8.09 -1.79
N LEU A 142 10.61 8.87 -1.67
CA LEU A 142 10.60 10.28 -2.05
C LEU A 142 11.42 11.14 -1.06
N ILE A 143 11.25 10.92 0.26
CA ILE A 143 11.99 11.62 1.31
C ILE A 143 13.50 11.38 1.18
N GLU A 144 13.91 10.12 0.98
CA GLU A 144 15.33 9.79 0.85
C GLU A 144 15.95 10.39 -0.42
N LYS A 145 15.18 10.44 -1.52
CA LYS A 145 15.61 11.13 -2.75
C LYS A 145 15.82 12.62 -2.52
N GLN A 146 14.96 13.28 -1.75
CA GLN A 146 15.09 14.70 -1.40
C GLN A 146 16.37 14.96 -0.58
N ARG A 147 16.74 14.03 0.30
CA ARG A 147 17.98 14.06 1.10
C ARG A 147 19.25 13.76 0.29
N GLY A 148 19.14 13.62 -1.04
CA GLY A 148 20.27 13.32 -1.92
C GLY A 148 20.75 11.87 -1.85
N ARG A 149 20.05 10.99 -1.13
CA ARG A 149 20.39 9.56 -1.09
C ARG A 149 19.93 8.90 -2.38
N ARG A 150 20.79 8.06 -2.96
CA ARG A 150 20.47 7.35 -4.20
C ARG A 150 19.37 6.33 -3.94
N ARG A 151 18.37 6.29 -4.84
CA ARG A 151 17.36 5.23 -4.87
C ARG A 151 18.06 3.89 -5.10
N SER A 152 17.95 2.96 -4.15
CA SER A 152 18.17 1.55 -4.44
C SER A 152 16.86 0.96 -4.94
N SER A 153 16.63 1.01 -6.26
CA SER A 153 15.40 0.48 -6.89
C SER A 153 15.22 -1.03 -6.75
N ASP A 154 16.22 -1.73 -6.21
CA ASP A 154 16.23 -3.18 -6.06
C ASP A 154 15.99 -3.66 -4.62
N ASN A 155 16.07 -2.76 -3.64
CA ASN A 155 15.77 -3.11 -2.26
C ASN A 155 14.87 -2.03 -1.64
N PRO A 156 13.58 -2.00 -2.00
CA PRO A 156 12.63 -1.10 -1.34
C PRO A 156 12.61 -1.38 0.16
N ILE A 157 12.39 -0.33 0.96
CA ILE A 157 12.31 -0.48 2.41
C ILE A 157 11.15 -1.40 2.78
N SER A 158 11.43 -2.39 3.63
CA SER A 158 10.38 -3.24 4.20
C SER A 158 9.62 -2.51 5.30
N PHE A 159 8.39 -2.91 5.58
CA PHE A 159 7.61 -2.30 6.66
C PHE A 159 8.32 -2.40 8.02
N ILE A 160 8.95 -3.54 8.32
CA ILE A 160 9.72 -3.72 9.56
C ILE A 160 10.90 -2.74 9.62
N ALA A 161 11.65 -2.58 8.52
CA ALA A 161 12.76 -1.64 8.47
C ALA A 161 12.30 -0.18 8.60
N LEU A 162 11.13 0.16 8.06
CA LEU A 162 10.52 1.47 8.23
C LEU A 162 10.15 1.74 9.71
N LEU A 163 9.57 0.75 10.40
CA LEU A 163 9.25 0.88 11.82
C LEU A 163 10.51 0.97 12.68
N ALA A 164 11.57 0.26 12.32
CA ALA A 164 12.85 0.30 13.05
C ALA A 164 13.61 1.63 12.86
N ASP A 165 13.31 2.40 11.81
CA ASP A 165 13.95 3.70 11.57
C ASP A 165 13.53 4.72 12.66
N PRO A 166 14.50 5.29 13.43
CA PRO A 166 14.22 6.24 14.50
C PRO A 166 13.52 7.52 14.05
N ASN A 167 13.57 7.87 12.76
CA ASN A 167 12.88 9.05 12.23
C ASN A 167 11.36 8.85 12.08
N TYR A 168 10.88 7.61 12.27
CA TYR A 168 9.48 7.22 12.19
C TYR A 168 9.04 6.64 13.53
N CYS A 169 9.23 5.34 13.76
CA CYS A 169 8.80 4.70 15.02
C CYS A 169 9.97 4.36 15.96
N GLY A 170 11.16 4.03 15.44
CA GLY A 170 12.28 3.57 16.26
C GLY A 170 12.03 2.24 16.99
N ILE A 171 11.06 1.43 16.54
CA ILE A 171 10.66 0.17 17.20
C ILE A 171 11.32 -1.00 16.48
N SER A 172 12.21 -1.70 17.19
CA SER A 172 12.82 -2.93 16.68
C SER A 172 11.95 -4.14 16.97
N TYR A 173 11.41 -4.76 15.92
CA TYR A 173 10.62 -5.99 15.99
C TYR A 173 11.51 -7.23 15.82
N ILE A 174 12.13 -7.69 16.90
CA ILE A 174 12.92 -8.94 16.85
C ILE A 174 11.99 -10.16 16.76
N GLU A 175 10.88 -10.18 17.51
CA GLU A 175 9.96 -11.33 17.59
C GLU A 175 9.11 -11.55 16.33
N LYS A 176 8.89 -10.52 15.49
CA LYS A 176 8.02 -10.60 14.30
C LYS A 176 8.65 -11.41 13.16
N ASN A 177 9.98 -11.51 13.10
CA ASN A 177 10.65 -12.30 12.06
C ASN A 177 10.30 -13.78 12.17
N ASP A 178 10.27 -14.33 13.39
CA ASP A 178 9.99 -15.74 13.60
C ASP A 178 8.53 -16.08 13.29
N ILE A 179 7.59 -15.21 13.70
CA ILE A 179 6.17 -15.38 13.36
C ILE A 179 5.99 -15.35 11.85
N ARG A 180 6.52 -14.35 11.13
CA ARG A 180 6.39 -14.26 9.66
C ARG A 180 7.03 -15.45 8.94
N VAL A 181 8.10 -16.04 9.49
CA VAL A 181 8.67 -17.29 8.96
C VAL A 181 7.71 -18.46 9.15
N LEU A 182 7.05 -18.56 10.31
CA LEU A 182 6.01 -19.56 10.57
C LEU A 182 4.80 -19.37 9.66
N LEU A 183 4.33 -18.13 9.46
CA LEU A 183 3.23 -17.80 8.54
C LEU A 183 3.50 -18.30 7.12
N LYS A 184 4.74 -18.17 6.64
CA LYS A 184 5.14 -18.61 5.30
C LYS A 184 5.17 -20.13 5.12
N LYS A 185 5.23 -20.92 6.20
CA LYS A 185 5.24 -22.39 6.12
C LYS A 185 3.87 -22.95 5.75
N ASP A 186 2.80 -22.26 6.16
CA ASP A 186 1.43 -22.66 5.83
C ASP A 186 0.80 -21.70 4.81
N PRO A 187 0.73 -22.06 3.52
CA PRO A 187 0.15 -21.20 2.51
C PRO A 187 -1.36 -20.99 2.68
N LYS A 188 -2.04 -21.79 3.52
CA LYS A 188 -3.47 -21.68 3.83
C LYS A 188 -3.72 -20.98 5.18
N PHE A 189 -2.68 -20.48 5.84
CA PHE A 189 -2.75 -19.89 7.18
C PHE A 189 -3.95 -18.96 7.38
N TRP A 190 -4.16 -18.01 6.48
CA TRP A 190 -5.24 -17.02 6.57
C TRP A 190 -6.65 -17.55 6.31
N THR A 191 -6.80 -18.80 5.88
CA THR A 191 -8.10 -19.43 5.61
C THR A 191 -8.77 -20.03 6.84
N TYR A 192 -8.01 -20.33 7.90
CA TYR A 192 -8.56 -21.03 9.06
C TYR A 192 -9.47 -20.14 9.90
N ARG A 193 -10.51 -20.74 10.47
CA ARG A 193 -11.48 -20.09 11.35
C ARG A 193 -11.84 -20.98 12.56
N PRO A 194 -12.14 -20.39 13.74
CA PRO A 194 -12.02 -18.97 14.06
C PRO A 194 -10.56 -18.48 14.00
N LEU A 195 -10.34 -17.16 13.88
CA LEU A 195 -8.98 -16.60 13.89
C LEU A 195 -8.32 -16.94 15.24
N SER A 196 -7.12 -17.53 15.19
CA SER A 196 -6.34 -17.74 16.42
C SER A 196 -5.77 -16.42 16.93
N GLU A 197 -5.39 -16.37 18.20
CA GLU A 197 -4.76 -15.19 18.80
C GLU A 197 -3.50 -14.75 18.03
N MET A 198 -2.70 -15.72 17.57
CA MET A 198 -1.53 -15.45 16.72
C MET A 198 -1.91 -14.82 15.38
N MET A 199 -3.02 -15.24 14.75
CA MET A 199 -3.51 -14.63 13.51
C MET A 199 -3.96 -13.19 13.74
N ILE A 200 -4.69 -12.96 14.84
CA ILE A 200 -5.19 -11.64 15.23
C ILE A 200 -4.01 -10.69 15.45
N GLN A 201 -3.02 -11.11 16.26
CA GLN A 201 -1.85 -10.29 16.56
C GLN A 201 -1.01 -9.99 15.31
N ALA A 202 -0.78 -10.99 14.46
CA ALA A 202 -0.06 -10.80 13.20
C ALA A 202 -0.75 -9.77 12.29
N ALA A 203 -2.06 -9.89 12.10
CA ALA A 203 -2.86 -8.97 11.29
C ALA A 203 -2.86 -7.54 11.87
N VAL A 204 -3.00 -7.41 13.18
CA VAL A 204 -2.93 -6.12 13.89
C VAL A 204 -1.59 -5.43 13.70
N ASP A 205 -0.49 -6.18 13.81
CA ASP A 205 0.87 -5.66 13.69
C ASP A 205 1.22 -5.13 12.29
N ASP A 206 0.44 -5.45 11.26
CA ASP A 206 0.64 -4.95 9.91
C ASP A 206 0.00 -3.57 9.68
N VAL A 207 -0.97 -3.17 10.50
CA VAL A 207 -1.66 -1.87 10.35
C VAL A 207 -1.52 -0.90 11.51
N ARG A 208 -1.30 -1.38 12.74
CA ARG A 208 -1.47 -0.55 13.94
C ARG A 208 -0.53 0.67 14.04
N PHE A 209 0.60 0.63 13.34
CA PHE A 209 1.56 1.74 13.27
C PHE A 209 1.34 2.69 12.10
N LEU A 210 0.54 2.30 11.10
CA LEU A 210 0.38 3.08 9.87
C LEU A 210 -0.18 4.49 10.11
N PRO A 211 -1.19 4.72 10.98
CA PRO A 211 -1.66 6.08 11.27
C PRO A 211 -0.56 6.99 11.85
N TYR A 212 0.27 6.46 12.75
CA TYR A 212 1.39 7.21 13.34
C TYR A 212 2.53 7.45 12.33
N VAL A 213 2.90 6.43 11.55
CA VAL A 213 3.88 6.55 10.46
C VAL A 213 3.41 7.60 9.44
N HIS A 214 2.12 7.63 9.12
CA HIS A 214 1.54 8.67 8.28
C HIS A 214 1.80 10.06 8.86
N HIS A 215 1.50 10.30 10.15
CA HIS A 215 1.77 11.59 10.78
C HIS A 215 3.26 11.98 10.65
N LYS A 216 4.19 11.07 10.95
CA LYS A 216 5.63 11.33 10.82
C LYS A 216 6.12 11.56 9.39
N ILE A 217 5.51 10.91 8.42
CA ILE A 217 5.80 11.17 7.00
C ILE A 217 5.27 12.55 6.61
N MET A 218 4.04 12.92 7.01
CA MET A 218 3.42 14.19 6.63
C MET A 218 4.21 15.40 7.13
N GLU A 219 4.85 15.33 8.30
CA GLU A 219 5.79 16.35 8.79
C GLU A 219 6.99 16.61 7.83
N LYS A 220 7.33 15.65 6.97
CA LYS A 220 8.55 15.64 6.14
C LYS A 220 8.28 15.92 4.66
N LEU A 221 7.03 15.90 4.23
CA LEU A 221 6.67 16.10 2.83
C LEU A 221 6.40 17.58 2.53
N ASN A 222 6.97 18.09 1.44
CA ASN A 222 6.58 19.37 0.87
C ASN A 222 5.41 19.20 -0.15
N GLU A 223 4.81 20.31 -0.60
CA GLU A 223 3.69 20.32 -1.55
C GLU A 223 3.94 19.47 -2.81
N GLN A 224 5.16 19.55 -3.37
CA GLN A 224 5.55 18.80 -4.56
C GLN A 224 5.62 17.30 -4.29
N MET A 225 6.16 16.88 -3.15
CA MET A 225 6.22 15.47 -2.77
C MET A 225 4.87 14.90 -2.41
N LEU A 226 3.97 15.69 -1.80
CA LEU A 226 2.60 15.30 -1.54
C LEU A 226 1.86 14.97 -2.85
N TRP A 227 2.01 15.83 -3.85
CA TRP A 227 1.46 15.58 -5.17
C TRP A 227 2.08 14.34 -5.84
N GLN A 228 3.42 14.21 -5.82
CA GLN A 228 4.10 13.03 -6.37
C GLN A 228 3.66 11.73 -5.68
N LEU A 229 3.49 11.76 -4.36
CA LEU A 229 3.00 10.63 -3.58
C LEU A 229 1.58 10.25 -3.98
N ALA A 230 0.68 11.23 -4.14
CA ALA A 230 -0.70 10.99 -4.55
C ALA A 230 -0.77 10.33 -5.95
N ILE A 231 0.01 10.83 -6.92
CA ILE A 231 0.07 10.22 -8.25
C ILE A 231 0.64 8.80 -8.19
N ARG A 232 1.79 8.62 -7.54
CA ARG A 232 2.45 7.31 -7.48
C ARG A 232 1.59 6.29 -6.75
N GLY A 233 0.92 6.68 -5.66
CA GLY A 233 -0.08 5.84 -4.99
C GLY A 233 -1.20 5.41 -5.95
N ALA A 234 -1.75 6.35 -6.72
CA ALA A 234 -2.79 6.05 -7.71
C ALA A 234 -2.30 5.13 -8.85
N LEU A 235 -1.07 5.32 -9.34
CA LEU A 235 -0.46 4.47 -10.39
C LEU A 235 -0.12 3.08 -9.87
N HIS A 236 0.39 2.97 -8.64
CA HIS A 236 0.67 1.68 -7.99
C HIS A 236 -0.61 0.88 -7.71
N CYS A 237 -1.69 1.54 -7.27
CA CYS A 237 -2.98 0.86 -7.10
C CYS A 237 -3.52 0.29 -8.42
N ARG A 238 -3.19 0.90 -9.55
CA ARG A 238 -3.69 0.49 -10.88
C ARG A 238 -2.81 -0.50 -11.59
N CYS A 239 -1.53 -0.59 -11.24
CA CYS A 239 -0.55 -1.22 -12.11
C CYS A 239 -0.90 -2.67 -12.44
N PHE A 240 -1.41 -3.44 -11.49
CA PHE A 240 -1.82 -4.82 -11.73
C PHE A 240 -3.30 -4.98 -12.08
N CYS A 241 -4.11 -3.92 -12.02
CA CYS A 241 -5.56 -3.95 -12.22
C CYS A 241 -5.97 -3.74 -13.68
N VAL A 242 -5.32 -4.45 -14.60
CA VAL A 242 -5.51 -4.29 -16.06
C VAL A 242 -6.57 -5.27 -16.56
N ASN A 243 -7.57 -4.76 -17.28
CA ASN A 243 -8.56 -5.53 -18.05
C ASN A 243 -8.67 -4.98 -19.48
N ASP A 244 -9.59 -5.53 -20.28
CA ASP A 244 -9.80 -5.14 -21.69
C ASP A 244 -10.24 -3.68 -21.87
N LYS A 245 -10.81 -3.05 -20.83
CA LYS A 245 -11.24 -1.65 -20.82
C LYS A 245 -10.12 -0.68 -20.40
N GLY A 246 -8.91 -1.20 -20.11
CA GLY A 246 -7.80 -0.40 -19.59
C GLY A 246 -8.14 0.24 -18.24
N PHE A 247 -8.01 1.57 -18.15
CA PHE A 247 -8.20 2.33 -16.91
C PHE A 247 -9.38 3.32 -16.95
N LEU A 248 -10.29 3.20 -17.92
CA LEU A 248 -11.39 4.16 -18.12
C LEU A 248 -12.31 4.28 -16.90
N ASP A 249 -12.52 3.18 -16.19
CA ASP A 249 -13.42 3.14 -15.03
C ASP A 249 -12.74 3.57 -13.72
N TRP A 250 -11.44 3.92 -13.74
CA TRP A 250 -10.71 4.38 -12.57
C TRP A 250 -10.87 5.89 -12.35
N PRO A 251 -10.79 6.38 -11.09
CA PRO A 251 -10.75 7.82 -10.82
C PRO A 251 -9.68 8.53 -11.65
N PRO A 252 -9.79 9.82 -11.98
CA PRO A 252 -8.71 10.52 -12.67
C PRO A 252 -7.42 10.51 -11.83
N ILE A 253 -6.26 10.51 -12.49
CA ILE A 253 -4.97 10.73 -11.81
C ILE A 253 -4.90 12.22 -11.43
N PRO A 254 -4.41 12.57 -10.22
CA PRO A 254 -4.26 13.98 -9.82
C PRO A 254 -3.40 14.76 -10.82
N THR A 255 -3.91 15.89 -11.30
CA THR A 255 -3.14 16.80 -12.17
C THR A 255 -2.13 17.63 -11.37
N ILE A 256 -1.11 18.17 -12.03
CA ILE A 256 -0.16 19.09 -11.39
C ILE A 256 -0.92 20.32 -10.85
N PRO A 257 -0.82 20.65 -9.55
CA PRO A 257 -1.40 21.85 -8.97
C PRO A 257 -0.86 23.15 -9.59
N ASP A 258 -1.73 24.14 -9.80
CA ASP A 258 -1.36 25.39 -10.49
C ASP A 258 -0.32 26.24 -9.73
N ASN A 259 -0.36 26.22 -8.40
CA ASN A 259 0.65 26.83 -7.54
C ASN A 259 2.05 26.24 -7.74
N ILE A 260 2.14 24.96 -8.12
CA ILE A 260 3.40 24.29 -8.41
C ILE A 260 3.86 24.60 -9.84
N LYS A 261 2.94 24.64 -10.82
CA LYS A 261 3.24 25.05 -12.21
C LYS A 261 3.85 26.47 -12.26
N ALA A 262 3.31 27.40 -11.48
CA ALA A 262 3.76 28.78 -11.43
C ALA A 262 5.19 28.96 -10.86
N LYS A 263 5.67 28.01 -10.05
CA LYS A 263 7.03 28.05 -9.45
C LYS A 263 8.15 27.67 -10.43
N GLY A 264 7.84 27.38 -11.70
CA GLY A 264 8.84 27.13 -12.76
C GLY A 264 9.63 25.82 -12.60
N ASN A 265 9.30 24.98 -11.62
CA ASN A 265 9.94 23.68 -11.44
C ASN A 265 9.48 22.72 -12.55
N ALA A 266 10.46 22.11 -13.23
CA ALA A 266 10.27 21.11 -14.28
C ALA A 266 9.73 19.77 -13.71
N LEU A 267 8.50 19.79 -13.18
CA LEU A 267 7.79 18.57 -12.85
C LEU A 267 7.28 17.92 -14.11
N GLU A 268 7.84 16.76 -14.41
CA GLU A 268 7.37 15.91 -15.49
C GLU A 268 6.14 15.13 -15.01
N GLU A 269 5.12 15.05 -15.86
CA GLU A 269 3.98 14.17 -15.63
C GLU A 269 4.47 12.73 -15.41
N GLU A 270 3.90 12.04 -14.44
CA GLU A 270 4.14 10.62 -14.24
C GLU A 270 3.06 9.78 -14.93
N THR A 271 3.46 8.64 -15.48
CA THR A 271 2.58 7.75 -16.24
C THR A 271 2.87 6.28 -15.92
N LEU A 272 1.93 5.41 -16.29
CA LEU A 272 2.03 3.96 -16.24
C LEU A 272 2.02 3.42 -17.68
N SER A 273 3.10 2.78 -18.10
CA SER A 273 3.17 2.01 -19.36
C SER A 273 3.14 0.51 -19.06
N ILE A 274 2.47 -0.25 -19.93
CA ILE A 274 2.33 -1.71 -19.83
C ILE A 274 2.88 -2.33 -21.11
N ILE A 275 3.89 -3.18 -20.98
CA ILE A 275 4.51 -3.88 -22.10
C ILE A 275 4.14 -5.35 -22.01
N ASN A 276 3.47 -5.84 -23.06
CA ASN A 276 3.27 -7.28 -23.25
C ASN A 276 4.58 -7.90 -23.74
N VAL A 277 5.07 -8.90 -23.02
CA VAL A 277 6.24 -9.69 -23.33
C VAL A 277 5.77 -11.04 -23.87
N PRO A 278 6.18 -11.43 -25.09
CA PRO A 278 5.83 -12.73 -25.66
C PRO A 278 6.24 -13.88 -24.73
N SER A 279 5.45 -14.95 -24.77
CA SER A 279 5.69 -16.15 -23.97
C SER A 279 7.12 -16.66 -24.11
N GLY A 280 7.76 -16.98 -22.99
CA GLY A 280 9.16 -17.43 -22.93
C GLY A 280 10.23 -16.33 -23.05
N ARG A 281 9.88 -15.08 -23.41
CA ARG A 281 10.86 -13.98 -23.58
C ARG A 281 11.11 -13.15 -22.31
N MET A 282 10.37 -13.38 -21.24
CA MET A 282 10.56 -12.64 -19.97
C MET A 282 11.98 -12.79 -19.40
N GLY A 283 12.65 -13.92 -19.65
CA GLY A 283 14.05 -14.12 -19.28
C GLY A 283 15.02 -13.13 -19.92
N LEU A 284 14.71 -12.60 -21.11
CA LEU A 284 15.52 -11.58 -21.82
C LEU A 284 15.41 -10.20 -21.15
N VAL A 285 14.26 -9.91 -20.56
CA VAL A 285 14.03 -8.67 -19.79
C VAL A 285 14.74 -8.76 -18.43
N ILE A 286 14.49 -9.84 -17.68
CA ILE A 286 15.03 -10.04 -16.33
C ILE A 286 16.55 -10.25 -16.36
N GLY A 287 17.03 -11.07 -17.29
CA GLY A 287 18.43 -11.50 -17.37
C GLY A 287 18.83 -12.46 -16.24
N LYS A 288 20.04 -13.01 -16.35
CA LYS A 288 20.58 -13.92 -15.34
C LYS A 288 20.65 -13.24 -13.97
N LYS A 289 20.03 -13.85 -12.95
CA LYS A 289 19.94 -13.30 -11.58
C LYS A 289 19.37 -11.87 -11.49
N GLY A 290 18.58 -11.42 -12.48
CA GLY A 290 18.03 -10.06 -12.49
C GLY A 290 18.99 -8.96 -12.97
N ALA A 291 20.18 -9.30 -13.47
CA ALA A 291 21.19 -8.30 -13.85
C ALA A 291 20.71 -7.34 -14.95
N SER A 292 19.93 -7.85 -15.92
CA SER A 292 19.39 -7.02 -17.01
C SER A 292 18.37 -6.03 -16.48
N ILE A 293 17.35 -6.51 -15.74
CA ILE A 293 16.31 -5.62 -15.21
C ILE A 293 16.88 -4.56 -14.27
N LEU A 294 17.91 -4.90 -13.48
CA LEU A 294 18.62 -3.94 -12.64
C LEU A 294 19.35 -2.87 -13.47
N SER A 295 20.05 -3.28 -14.54
CA SER A 295 20.70 -2.35 -15.47
C SER A 295 19.68 -1.40 -16.11
N ILE A 296 18.51 -1.90 -16.51
CA ILE A 296 17.44 -1.08 -17.09
C ILE A 296 16.93 -0.07 -16.06
N LYS A 297 16.58 -0.52 -14.84
CA LYS A 297 16.14 0.36 -13.74
C LYS A 297 17.14 1.48 -13.45
N ASN A 298 18.43 1.14 -13.35
CA ASN A 298 19.51 2.11 -13.10
C ASN A 298 19.66 3.13 -14.24
N SER A 299 19.33 2.74 -15.47
CA SER A 299 19.49 3.60 -16.66
C SER A 299 18.31 4.54 -16.88
N CYS A 300 17.09 4.16 -16.49
CA CYS A 300 15.89 4.93 -16.78
C CYS A 300 15.36 5.74 -15.57
N ASN A 301 15.71 5.40 -14.33
CA ASN A 301 15.12 6.03 -13.14
C ASN A 301 13.58 5.97 -13.09
N ALA A 302 13.01 4.91 -13.69
CA ALA A 302 11.60 4.55 -13.63
C ALA A 302 11.43 3.28 -12.78
N ASP A 303 10.27 3.14 -12.15
CA ASP A 303 9.89 1.98 -11.36
C ASP A 303 9.42 0.89 -12.31
N ILE A 304 10.24 -0.15 -12.49
CA ILE A 304 9.92 -1.29 -13.35
C ILE A 304 9.47 -2.46 -12.48
N LEU A 305 8.23 -2.89 -12.70
CA LEU A 305 7.53 -3.90 -11.92
C LEU A 305 7.17 -5.09 -12.82
N ILE A 306 7.34 -6.28 -12.27
CA ILE A 306 7.02 -7.56 -12.93
C ILE A 306 6.22 -8.38 -11.93
N ARG A 307 5.09 -8.96 -12.34
CA ARG A 307 4.34 -9.88 -11.49
C ARG A 307 5.20 -11.11 -11.23
N ARG A 308 5.50 -11.42 -9.97
CA ARG A 308 6.31 -12.58 -9.57
C ARG A 308 5.44 -13.77 -9.13
N ASP A 309 4.37 -14.03 -9.87
CA ASP A 309 3.46 -15.14 -9.58
C ASP A 309 3.93 -16.46 -10.23
N LYS A 310 3.40 -17.60 -9.76
CA LYS A 310 3.67 -18.95 -10.31
C LYS A 310 3.03 -19.18 -11.71
N GLY A 311 2.70 -18.12 -12.45
CA GLY A 311 2.18 -18.16 -13.81
C GLY A 311 3.07 -17.38 -14.77
N PRO A 312 2.88 -17.51 -16.10
CA PRO A 312 3.66 -16.75 -17.07
C PRO A 312 3.39 -15.25 -16.86
N SER A 313 4.36 -14.55 -16.29
CA SER A 313 4.37 -13.09 -16.29
C SER A 313 4.63 -12.63 -17.72
N ASP A 314 3.56 -12.26 -18.40
CA ASP A 314 3.56 -11.75 -19.78
C ASP A 314 3.58 -10.22 -19.83
N LYS A 315 3.64 -9.53 -18.69
CA LYS A 315 3.56 -8.06 -18.62
C LYS A 315 4.68 -7.46 -17.77
N VAL A 316 5.23 -6.35 -18.26
CA VAL A 316 6.11 -5.44 -17.52
C VAL A 316 5.39 -4.12 -17.34
N PHE A 317 5.36 -3.61 -16.12
CA PHE A 317 4.71 -2.36 -15.76
C PHE A 317 5.79 -1.33 -15.44
N ILE A 318 5.69 -0.14 -16.01
CA ILE A 318 6.69 0.92 -15.88
C ILE A 318 6.00 2.17 -15.37
N ILE A 319 6.40 2.64 -14.19
CA ILE A 319 5.84 3.83 -13.54
C ILE A 319 6.95 4.88 -13.39
N GLY A 320 6.64 6.13 -13.73
CA GLY A 320 7.55 7.24 -13.52
C GLY A 320 7.30 8.37 -14.50
N PRO A 321 8.22 9.35 -14.59
CA PRO A 321 8.02 10.47 -15.49
C PRO A 321 8.08 10.04 -16.97
N VAL A 322 7.29 10.72 -17.82
CA VAL A 322 6.98 10.25 -19.19
C VAL A 322 8.24 9.92 -20.02
N LYS A 323 9.29 10.75 -19.93
CA LYS A 323 10.52 10.54 -20.72
C LYS A 323 11.26 9.28 -20.29
N GLN A 324 11.35 9.04 -18.99
CA GLN A 324 12.00 7.90 -18.37
C GLN A 324 11.23 6.61 -18.67
N VAL A 325 9.89 6.68 -18.63
CA VAL A 325 9.03 5.56 -19.03
C VAL A 325 9.24 5.18 -20.50
N ARG A 326 9.27 6.15 -21.41
CA ARG A 326 9.53 5.91 -22.84
C ARG A 326 10.92 5.33 -23.08
N MET A 327 11.93 5.80 -22.36
CA MET A 327 13.28 5.25 -22.42
C MET A 327 13.32 3.79 -21.97
N ALA A 328 12.71 3.47 -20.83
CA ALA A 328 12.62 2.10 -20.33
C ALA A 328 11.87 1.20 -21.31
N GLU A 329 10.79 1.70 -21.91
CA GLU A 329 10.00 0.97 -22.90
C GLU A 329 10.81 0.65 -24.16
N ALA A 330 11.56 1.60 -24.70
CA ALA A 330 12.44 1.36 -25.84
C ALA A 330 13.50 0.29 -25.54
N ILE A 331 14.12 0.33 -24.36
CA ILE A 331 15.12 -0.66 -23.94
C ILE A 331 14.49 -2.05 -23.79
N ILE A 332 13.32 -2.15 -23.18
CA ILE A 332 12.64 -3.44 -22.98
C ILE A 332 12.18 -4.01 -24.32
N ARG A 333 11.53 -3.21 -25.18
CA ARG A 333 11.10 -3.66 -26.51
C ARG A 333 12.28 -4.14 -27.35
N GLY A 334 13.40 -3.40 -27.36
CA GLY A 334 14.60 -3.79 -28.10
C GLY A 334 15.22 -5.12 -27.66
N ARG A 335 14.96 -5.59 -26.43
CA ARG A 335 15.41 -6.90 -25.93
C ARG A 335 14.43 -8.04 -26.23
N VAL A 336 13.18 -7.69 -26.48
CA VAL A 336 12.06 -8.63 -26.60
C VAL A 336 11.62 -8.81 -28.06
N CYS A 337 12.01 -7.91 -28.97
CA CYS A 337 11.84 -8.04 -30.42
C CYS A 337 12.65 -9.21 -31.00
#